data_AF-A0A973GV16-F1
#
_entry.id   AF-A0A973GV16-F1
#
_cell.length_a   1.000
_cell.length_b   1.000
_cell.length_c   1.000
_cell.angle_alpha   90.00
_cell.angle_beta   90.00
_cell.angle_gamma   90.00
#
_symmetry.space_group_name_H-M   'P 1'
#
loop_
_entity.id
_entity.type
_entity.pdbx_description
1 polymer ?
#
loop_
_entity_poly.entity_id
_entity_poly.type
_entity_poly.pdbx_seq_one_letter_code
_entity_poly.pdbx_strand_id
1 'polypeptide(L)'
;MATTPHDSTTDRALALRDWLVGLQLPPRAINSLSRDLEVVLGQREGAAGKGGLLAGVDQEQFIAELYQDEGGMIRRIPSVGALTIEALREAIPRRREEPTPPSAEEEGWRDFGLDDFAPHPVEQEAASADDSADDATASAPPPLRRRGRPRRADRAAPSAPLADEGDQPKKRRGRPRRIAEASVAPAAAPAEASAPPAPESDAAQIQQIWQQLHPQGRRAVLSYIAEQLVAPQV
;
A
#
# COMPACT_ATOMS: atom_id res chain seq x y z
N MET A 1 5.39 12.66 -33.66
CA MET A 1 6.15 11.67 -32.87
C MET A 1 5.13 10.86 -32.10
N ALA A 2 4.88 9.62 -32.49
CA ALA A 2 3.94 8.74 -31.81
C ALA A 2 4.64 8.23 -30.55
N THR A 3 4.24 8.73 -29.38
CA THR A 3 4.60 8.13 -28.10
C THR A 3 4.04 6.72 -28.10
N THR A 4 4.93 5.72 -28.07
CA THR A 4 4.56 4.32 -27.97
C THR A 4 3.71 4.11 -26.72
N PRO A 5 2.50 3.55 -26.84
CA PRO A 5 1.59 3.42 -25.70
C PRO A 5 2.14 2.53 -24.58
N HIS A 6 3.18 1.73 -24.86
CA HIS A 6 3.80 0.79 -23.93
C HIS A 6 4.71 1.43 -22.89
N ASP A 7 5.31 2.60 -23.19
CA ASP A 7 6.05 3.37 -22.18
C ASP A 7 5.10 3.81 -21.06
N SER A 8 3.85 4.14 -21.40
CA SER A 8 2.90 4.66 -20.43
C SER A 8 2.52 3.70 -19.30
N THR A 9 2.47 2.38 -19.55
CA THR A 9 2.09 1.39 -18.51
C THR A 9 3.23 1.17 -17.52
N THR A 10 4.45 1.00 -18.03
CA THR A 10 5.66 0.83 -17.22
C THR A 10 5.93 2.10 -16.42
N ASP A 11 5.81 3.28 -17.03
CA ASP A 11 5.98 4.57 -16.38
C ASP A 11 4.95 4.79 -15.26
N ARG A 12 3.68 4.45 -15.50
CA ARG A 12 2.64 4.49 -14.46
C ARG A 12 2.94 3.54 -13.31
N ALA A 13 3.39 2.32 -13.59
CA ALA A 13 3.75 1.35 -12.56
C ALA A 13 4.95 1.81 -11.72
N LEU A 14 5.96 2.43 -12.34
CA LEU A 14 7.09 3.04 -11.64
C LEU A 14 6.66 4.22 -10.78
N ALA A 15 5.87 5.14 -11.34
CA ALA A 15 5.35 6.30 -10.61
C ALA A 15 4.50 5.86 -9.41
N LEU A 16 3.64 4.85 -9.59
CA LEU A 16 2.81 4.29 -8.52
C LEU A 16 3.67 3.63 -7.44
N ARG A 17 4.71 2.87 -7.83
CA ARG A 17 5.64 2.26 -6.87
C ARG A 17 6.35 3.32 -6.02
N ASP A 18 6.91 4.34 -6.67
CA ASP A 18 7.69 5.37 -6.00
C ASP A 18 6.78 6.23 -5.09
N TRP A 19 5.55 6.49 -5.51
CA TRP A 19 4.52 7.11 -4.67
C TRP A 19 4.18 6.26 -3.44
N LEU A 20 3.94 4.95 -3.60
CA LEU A 20 3.65 4.03 -2.48
C LEU A 20 4.79 3.96 -1.45
N VAL A 21 6.04 4.06 -1.91
CA VAL A 21 7.22 4.13 -1.02
C VAL A 21 7.23 5.42 -0.20
N GLY A 22 6.71 6.52 -0.75
CA GLY A 22 6.59 7.81 -0.04
C GLY A 22 5.56 7.83 1.09
N LEU A 23 4.56 6.94 1.07
CA LEU A 23 3.44 6.91 2.03
C LEU A 23 3.79 6.33 3.41
N GLN A 24 5.04 5.92 3.64
CA GLN A 24 5.50 5.31 4.91
C GLN A 24 4.64 4.13 5.39
N LEU A 25 4.08 3.35 4.47
CA LEU A 25 3.23 2.21 4.78
C LEU A 25 4.02 1.11 5.54
N PRO A 26 3.33 0.23 6.28
CA PRO A 26 3.97 -0.92 6.91
C PRO A 26 4.78 -1.73 5.87
N PRO A 27 6.00 -2.21 6.19
CA PRO A 27 6.86 -2.89 5.22
C PRO A 27 6.18 -4.09 4.52
N ARG A 28 5.28 -4.78 5.23
CA ARG A 28 4.47 -5.85 4.65
C ARG A 28 3.56 -5.36 3.52
N ALA A 29 2.91 -4.20 3.68
CA ALA A 29 2.04 -3.62 2.67
C ALA A 29 2.82 -3.21 1.42
N ILE A 30 3.94 -2.51 1.62
CA ILE A 30 4.83 -2.07 0.52
C ILE A 30 5.34 -3.28 -0.26
N ASN A 31 5.82 -4.32 0.42
CA ASN A 31 6.35 -5.51 -0.24
C ASN A 31 5.28 -6.26 -1.04
N SER A 32 4.05 -6.36 -0.53
CA SER A 32 2.92 -6.99 -1.24
C SER A 32 2.58 -6.27 -2.54
N LEU A 33 2.47 -4.94 -2.51
CA LEU A 33 2.14 -4.12 -3.67
C LEU A 33 3.31 -4.05 -4.65
N SER A 34 4.54 -3.89 -4.14
CA SER A 34 5.75 -3.84 -4.97
C SER A 34 5.93 -5.12 -5.76
N ARG A 35 5.63 -6.29 -5.18
CA ARG A 35 5.72 -7.57 -5.88
C ARG A 35 4.73 -7.68 -7.05
N ASP A 36 3.52 -7.12 -6.92
CA ASP A 36 2.54 -7.10 -8.01
C ASP A 36 3.00 -6.13 -9.11
N LEU A 37 3.52 -4.95 -8.74
CA LEU A 37 4.09 -3.99 -9.68
C LEU A 37 5.35 -4.53 -10.38
N GLU A 38 6.20 -5.28 -9.70
CA GLU A 38 7.35 -5.96 -10.30
C GLU A 38 6.93 -7.00 -11.34
N VAL A 39 5.78 -7.65 -11.18
CA VAL A 39 5.24 -8.53 -12.22
C VAL A 39 4.85 -7.72 -13.45
N VAL A 40 4.27 -6.53 -13.29
CA VAL A 40 3.96 -5.61 -14.39
C VAL A 40 5.25 -5.12 -15.07
N LEU A 41 6.25 -4.71 -14.28
CA LEU A 41 7.55 -4.21 -14.79
C LEU A 41 8.40 -5.31 -15.44
N GLY A 42 8.28 -6.55 -14.96
CA GLY A 42 9.04 -7.71 -15.45
C GLY A 42 8.41 -8.40 -16.66
N GLN A 43 7.14 -8.12 -16.97
CA GLN A 43 6.51 -8.59 -18.20
C GLN A 43 7.06 -7.80 -19.39
N ARG A 44 8.17 -8.31 -19.93
CA ARG A 44 8.72 -7.85 -21.20
C ARG A 44 7.69 -8.06 -22.30
N GLU A 45 7.47 -7.02 -23.11
CA GLU A 45 6.50 -6.98 -24.22
C GLU A 45 6.42 -8.32 -24.96
N GLY A 46 5.23 -8.93 -24.98
CA GLY A 46 4.95 -10.16 -25.73
C GLY A 46 4.65 -11.39 -24.88
N ALA A 47 4.91 -11.37 -23.57
CA ALA A 47 4.38 -12.38 -22.67
C ALA A 47 2.91 -12.07 -22.39
N ALA A 48 1.99 -12.69 -23.12
CA ALA A 48 0.53 -12.68 -22.86
C ALA A 48 0.16 -13.42 -21.55
N GLY A 49 0.98 -13.26 -20.51
CA GLY A 49 0.66 -13.67 -19.16
C GLY A 49 -0.36 -12.70 -18.57
N LYS A 50 -1.14 -13.19 -17.60
CA LYS A 50 -1.98 -12.34 -16.74
C LYS A 50 -1.15 -11.14 -16.29
N GLY A 51 -1.45 -9.95 -16.83
CA GLY A 51 -0.91 -8.70 -16.31
C GLY A 51 -1.18 -8.63 -14.82
N GLY A 52 -0.24 -8.07 -14.04
CA GLY A 52 -0.50 -7.74 -12.65
C GLY A 52 -1.80 -6.94 -12.54
N LEU A 53 -2.54 -7.08 -11.44
CA LEU A 53 -3.83 -6.41 -11.30
C LEU A 53 -3.69 -4.90 -11.40
N LEU A 54 -2.51 -4.37 -11.04
CA LEU A 54 -2.15 -2.96 -11.11
C LEU A 54 -1.64 -2.50 -12.48
N ALA A 55 -1.70 -3.33 -13.52
CA ALA A 55 -1.21 -2.95 -14.84
C ALA A 55 -2.02 -1.76 -15.42
N GLY A 56 -1.33 -0.66 -15.69
CA GLY A 56 -1.90 0.54 -16.31
C GLY A 56 -2.66 1.47 -15.36
N VAL A 57 -2.76 1.09 -14.09
CA VAL A 57 -3.42 1.87 -13.04
C VAL A 57 -2.54 3.03 -12.61
N ASP A 58 -3.11 4.23 -12.63
CA ASP A 58 -2.47 5.44 -12.10
C ASP A 58 -2.82 5.65 -10.62
N GLN A 59 -2.25 6.71 -10.04
CA GLN A 59 -2.46 7.05 -8.63
C GLN A 59 -3.93 7.35 -8.32
N GLU A 60 -4.65 8.06 -9.19
CA GLU A 60 -6.04 8.46 -8.94
C GLU A 60 -6.98 7.26 -8.99
N GLN A 61 -6.81 6.40 -9.99
CA GLN A 61 -7.57 5.17 -10.11
C GLN A 61 -7.26 4.21 -8.96
N PHE A 62 -6.01 4.13 -8.51
CA PHE A 62 -5.65 3.36 -7.31
C PHE A 62 -6.40 3.88 -6.07
N ILE A 63 -6.47 5.20 -5.87
CA ILE A 63 -7.19 5.79 -4.75
C ILE A 63 -8.70 5.52 -4.86
N ALA A 64 -9.28 5.67 -6.05
CA ALA A 64 -10.70 5.39 -6.28
C ALA A 64 -11.03 3.93 -5.90
N GLU A 65 -10.22 2.97 -6.37
CA GLU A 65 -10.36 1.54 -6.09
C GLU A 65 -10.16 1.20 -4.60
N LEU A 66 -9.22 1.86 -3.92
CA LEU A 66 -8.98 1.67 -2.48
C LEU A 66 -10.24 1.98 -1.65
N TYR A 67 -11.03 2.94 -2.12
CA TYR A 67 -12.21 3.43 -1.42
C TYR A 67 -13.53 2.84 -1.87
N GLN A 68 -13.52 1.95 -2.87
CA GLN A 68 -14.65 1.08 -3.15
C GLN A 68 -14.91 0.13 -1.99
N ASP A 69 -16.09 -0.49 -2.00
CA ASP A 69 -16.46 -1.53 -1.05
C ASP A 69 -15.40 -2.63 -1.05
N GLU A 70 -14.97 -3.02 0.15
CA GLU A 70 -13.91 -4.01 0.36
C GLU A 70 -12.51 -3.66 -0.20
N GLY A 71 -12.28 -2.48 -0.80
CA GLY A 71 -11.00 -2.10 -1.41
C GLY A 71 -10.84 -2.55 -2.87
N GLY A 72 -11.96 -2.80 -3.58
CA GLY A 72 -12.00 -2.92 -5.03
C GLY A 72 -11.03 -3.94 -5.61
N MET A 73 -10.33 -3.56 -6.68
CA MET A 73 -9.31 -4.40 -7.31
C MET A 73 -8.08 -4.66 -6.42
N ILE A 74 -7.78 -3.76 -5.48
CA ILE A 74 -6.58 -3.85 -4.63
C ILE A 74 -6.69 -5.06 -3.70
N ARG A 75 -7.88 -5.36 -3.17
CA ARG A 75 -8.13 -6.57 -2.35
C ARG A 75 -8.04 -7.87 -3.16
N ARG A 76 -8.13 -7.82 -4.49
CA ARG A 76 -7.95 -9.01 -5.34
C ARG A 76 -6.49 -9.44 -5.43
N ILE A 77 -5.55 -8.58 -5.04
CA ILE A 77 -4.13 -8.91 -4.99
C ILE A 77 -3.92 -9.93 -3.87
N PRO A 78 -3.41 -11.15 -4.15
CA PRO A 78 -3.33 -12.24 -3.17
C PRO A 78 -2.55 -11.91 -1.89
N SER A 79 -1.65 -10.93 -1.97
CA SER A 79 -0.78 -10.51 -0.86
C SER A 79 -1.33 -9.30 -0.09
N VAL A 80 -2.44 -8.72 -0.55
CA VAL A 80 -3.08 -7.56 0.09
C VAL A 80 -4.26 -8.03 0.93
N GLY A 81 -4.08 -8.00 2.26
CA GLY A 81 -5.12 -8.33 3.22
C GLY A 81 -5.90 -7.11 3.70
N ALA A 82 -6.93 -7.34 4.52
CA ALA A 82 -7.75 -6.28 5.11
C ALA A 82 -6.91 -5.25 5.90
N LEU A 83 -5.92 -5.71 6.68
CA LEU A 83 -5.00 -4.83 7.42
C LEU A 83 -4.18 -3.91 6.52
N THR A 84 -3.83 -4.38 5.32
CA THR A 84 -3.10 -3.56 4.34
C THR A 84 -4.02 -2.50 3.74
N ILE A 85 -5.27 -2.85 3.44
CA ILE A 85 -6.27 -1.88 2.97
C ILE A 85 -6.55 -0.82 4.04
N GLU A 86 -6.65 -1.20 5.31
CA GLU A 86 -6.83 -0.28 6.42
C GLU A 86 -5.64 0.67 6.58
N ALA A 87 -4.41 0.15 6.58
CA ALA A 87 -3.20 0.97 6.63
C ALA A 87 -3.08 1.94 5.43
N LEU A 88 -3.51 1.50 4.23
CA LEU A 88 -3.55 2.35 3.04
C LEU A 88 -4.58 3.47 3.19
N ARG A 89 -5.76 3.19 3.75
CA ARG A 89 -6.82 4.18 4.00
C ARG A 89 -6.46 5.18 5.10
N GLU A 90 -5.59 4.78 6.03
CA GLU A 90 -5.04 5.66 7.05
C GLU A 90 -3.94 6.58 6.48
N ALA A 91 -3.03 6.03 5.67
CA ALA A 91 -1.91 6.78 5.09
C ALA A 91 -2.33 7.73 3.97
N ILE A 92 -3.34 7.34 3.18
CA ILE A 92 -3.91 8.18 2.13
C ILE A 92 -5.22 8.67 2.69
N PRO A 93 -5.33 9.91 3.22
CA PRO A 93 -6.64 10.43 3.58
C PRO A 93 -7.48 10.55 2.31
N ARG A 94 -8.78 10.21 2.37
CA ARG A 94 -9.73 10.63 1.33
C ARG A 94 -9.50 12.12 1.24
N ARG A 95 -9.07 12.64 0.08
CA ARG A 95 -9.17 14.08 -0.16
C ARG A 95 -10.58 14.42 0.27
N ARG A 96 -10.72 15.16 1.37
CA ARG A 96 -11.98 15.79 1.69
C ARG A 96 -12.26 16.55 0.41
N GLU A 97 -13.26 16.13 -0.34
CA GLU A 97 -13.96 17.05 -1.21
C GLU A 97 -14.27 18.20 -0.26
N GLU A 98 -13.46 19.24 -0.36
CA GLU A 98 -13.70 20.49 0.30
C GLU A 98 -15.14 20.78 -0.11
N PRO A 99 -16.08 20.84 0.86
CA PRO A 99 -17.49 20.98 0.53
C PRO A 99 -17.53 22.14 -0.43
N THR A 100 -17.89 21.89 -1.69
CA THR A 100 -17.99 22.94 -2.69
C THR A 100 -18.77 24.02 -1.98
N PRO A 101 -18.15 25.18 -1.67
CA PRO A 101 -18.84 26.20 -0.90
C PRO A 101 -20.15 26.37 -1.65
N PRO A 102 -21.32 26.20 -0.99
CA PRO A 102 -22.60 26.26 -1.67
C PRO A 102 -22.52 27.54 -2.49
N SER A 103 -22.59 27.40 -3.82
CA SER A 103 -22.20 28.44 -4.75
C SER A 103 -22.64 29.78 -4.18
N ALA A 104 -21.68 30.64 -3.83
CA ALA A 104 -21.97 31.99 -3.33
C ALA A 104 -22.79 32.82 -4.36
N GLU A 105 -22.99 32.24 -5.54
CA GLU A 105 -23.88 32.67 -6.61
C GLU A 105 -25.38 32.49 -6.30
N GLU A 106 -25.82 31.83 -5.20
CA GLU A 106 -27.24 31.82 -4.79
C GLU A 106 -27.56 32.77 -3.62
N GLU A 107 -26.58 33.14 -2.78
CA GLU A 107 -26.83 34.09 -1.67
C GLU A 107 -26.64 35.56 -2.07
N GLY A 108 -25.93 35.84 -3.17
CA GLY A 108 -25.77 37.20 -3.69
C GLY A 108 -27.01 37.78 -4.36
N TRP A 109 -27.96 36.97 -4.85
CA TRP A 109 -29.13 37.47 -5.59
C TRP A 109 -30.34 37.78 -4.71
N ARG A 110 -30.35 37.33 -3.45
CA ARG A 110 -31.46 37.61 -2.52
C ARG A 110 -31.37 38.99 -1.87
N ASP A 111 -30.20 39.63 -1.89
CA ASP A 111 -29.99 40.95 -1.27
C ASP A 111 -30.14 42.13 -2.25
N PHE A 112 -30.20 41.88 -3.56
CA PHE A 112 -30.38 42.93 -4.58
C PHE A 112 -31.84 43.27 -4.93
N GLY A 113 -32.83 42.72 -4.23
CA GLY A 113 -34.24 43.11 -4.42
C GLY A 113 -34.75 42.98 -5.86
N LEU A 114 -34.25 41.98 -6.60
CA LEU A 114 -34.62 41.74 -8.00
C LEU A 114 -35.63 40.58 -8.08
N ASP A 115 -36.80 40.76 -7.46
CA ASP A 115 -37.94 39.84 -7.51
C ASP A 115 -38.65 39.76 -8.89
N ASP A 116 -38.12 40.40 -9.93
CA ASP A 116 -38.82 40.59 -11.22
C ASP A 116 -38.26 39.76 -12.39
N PHE A 117 -37.33 38.84 -12.14
CA PHE A 117 -36.79 37.94 -13.17
C PHE A 117 -36.89 36.46 -12.76
N ALA A 118 -38.11 36.03 -12.43
CA ALA A 118 -38.43 34.61 -12.45
C ALA A 118 -38.38 34.11 -13.91
N PRO A 119 -37.49 33.18 -14.28
CA PRO A 119 -37.66 32.47 -15.55
C PRO A 119 -38.94 31.65 -15.44
N HIS A 120 -39.89 31.92 -16.32
CA HIS A 120 -41.13 31.14 -16.46
C HIS A 120 -40.79 29.64 -16.51
N PRO A 121 -41.54 28.78 -15.79
CA PRO A 121 -41.44 27.35 -15.97
C PRO A 121 -41.85 27.05 -17.42
N VAL A 122 -40.89 26.61 -18.23
CA VAL A 122 -41.19 25.97 -19.50
C VAL A 122 -41.89 24.65 -19.14
N GLU A 123 -43.21 24.65 -19.30
CA GLU A 123 -44.04 23.45 -19.30
C GLU A 123 -43.50 22.51 -20.39
N GLN A 124 -42.68 21.53 -19.99
CA GLN A 124 -42.38 20.40 -20.86
C GLN A 124 -43.63 19.53 -20.90
N GLU A 125 -44.38 19.71 -21.98
CA GLU A 125 -45.48 18.87 -22.40
C GLU A 125 -45.10 17.38 -22.33
N ALA A 126 -46.01 16.64 -21.71
CA ALA A 126 -46.03 15.20 -21.66
C ALA A 126 -46.13 14.62 -23.09
N ALA A 127 -45.07 13.96 -23.53
CA ALA A 127 -45.17 12.99 -24.61
C ALA A 127 -45.34 11.59 -23.99
N SER A 128 -46.60 11.21 -23.86
CA SER A 128 -47.04 9.83 -23.67
C SER A 128 -46.94 9.07 -24.99
N ALA A 129 -46.31 7.89 -24.97
CA ALA A 129 -46.63 6.69 -25.75
C ALA A 129 -45.73 5.56 -25.20
N ASP A 130 -46.24 4.60 -24.43
CA ASP A 130 -46.87 3.35 -24.92
C ASP A 130 -46.10 2.72 -26.09
N ASP A 131 -45.40 1.61 -25.86
CA ASP A 131 -45.76 0.32 -26.45
C ASP A 131 -44.78 -0.81 -26.06
N SER A 132 -45.32 -2.02 -26.01
CA SER A 132 -44.67 -3.34 -26.02
C SER A 132 -44.24 -3.97 -24.69
N ALA A 133 -45.22 -4.71 -24.15
CA ALA A 133 -45.08 -5.86 -23.28
C ALA A 133 -44.49 -7.10 -24.01
N ASP A 134 -44.13 -8.09 -23.19
CA ASP A 134 -43.95 -9.53 -23.47
C ASP A 134 -42.71 -10.00 -24.24
N ASP A 135 -41.74 -10.58 -23.52
CA ASP A 135 -41.53 -12.02 -23.64
C ASP A 135 -40.90 -12.60 -22.35
N ALA A 136 -41.59 -13.58 -21.79
CA ALA A 136 -41.20 -14.32 -20.61
C ALA A 136 -40.66 -15.69 -21.02
N THR A 137 -39.36 -15.93 -20.83
CA THR A 137 -38.83 -17.30 -20.75
C THR A 137 -37.97 -17.49 -19.51
N ALA A 138 -38.65 -17.99 -18.48
CA ALA A 138 -38.25 -19.08 -17.60
C ALA A 138 -36.77 -19.54 -17.56
N SER A 139 -36.28 -19.60 -16.31
CA SER A 139 -35.69 -20.81 -15.71
C SER A 139 -34.36 -21.34 -16.27
N ALA A 140 -33.26 -21.02 -15.58
CA ALA A 140 -32.51 -22.02 -14.81
C ALA A 140 -31.30 -21.38 -14.09
N PRO A 141 -31.10 -21.61 -12.78
CA PRO A 141 -29.83 -21.31 -12.13
C PRO A 141 -28.74 -22.29 -12.64
N PRO A 142 -27.50 -21.83 -12.90
CA PRO A 142 -26.43 -22.75 -13.26
C PRO A 142 -26.14 -23.73 -12.11
N PRO A 143 -26.02 -25.04 -12.38
CA PRO A 143 -25.81 -26.03 -11.32
C PRO A 143 -24.46 -25.81 -10.62
N LEU A 144 -24.54 -25.67 -9.30
CA LEU A 144 -23.43 -25.69 -8.36
C LEU A 144 -22.56 -26.94 -8.58
N ARG A 145 -21.39 -26.79 -9.22
CA ARG A 145 -20.36 -27.82 -9.27
C ARG A 145 -19.67 -27.96 -7.92
N ARG A 146 -20.34 -28.64 -6.98
CA ARG A 146 -19.70 -29.28 -5.81
C ARG A 146 -19.13 -30.63 -6.20
N ARG A 147 -17.88 -30.70 -6.71
CA ARG A 147 -17.06 -31.93 -6.80
C ARG A 147 -15.58 -31.50 -6.91
N GLY A 148 -14.62 -31.90 -6.09
CA GLY A 148 -14.60 -32.78 -4.92
C GLY A 148 -13.34 -32.49 -4.12
N ARG A 149 -13.49 -32.46 -2.79
CA ARG A 149 -12.39 -32.55 -1.83
C ARG A 149 -11.76 -33.95 -2.01
N PRO A 150 -10.46 -34.11 -2.28
CA PRO A 150 -9.83 -35.41 -2.08
C PRO A 150 -9.87 -35.72 -0.57
N ARG A 151 -10.69 -36.71 -0.23
CA ARG A 151 -10.77 -37.29 1.12
C ARG A 151 -9.44 -37.97 1.42
N ARG A 152 -8.89 -37.71 2.61
CA ARG A 152 -7.84 -38.54 3.21
C ARG A 152 -8.32 -39.99 3.20
N ALA A 153 -7.58 -40.85 2.52
CA ALA A 153 -7.69 -42.28 2.71
C ALA A 153 -6.67 -42.68 3.77
N ASP A 154 -7.12 -42.74 5.01
CA ASP A 154 -6.56 -43.67 5.99
C ASP A 154 -6.86 -45.08 5.48
N ARG A 155 -5.82 -45.81 5.04
CA ARG A 155 -5.92 -47.25 4.83
C ARG A 155 -4.65 -47.94 5.34
N ALA A 156 -4.77 -48.33 6.61
CA ALA A 156 -4.35 -49.62 7.18
C ALA A 156 -2.93 -50.14 6.88
N ALA A 157 -2.03 -49.96 7.85
CA ALA A 157 -1.19 -51.07 8.36
C ALA A 157 -2.05 -51.90 9.35
N PRO A 158 -1.76 -53.17 9.73
CA PRO A 158 -0.46 -53.88 9.90
C PRO A 158 -0.47 -55.31 9.27
N SER A 159 0.54 -56.18 9.22
CA SER A 159 1.59 -56.68 10.14
C SER A 159 2.67 -57.40 9.28
N ALA A 160 3.98 -57.11 9.37
CA ALA A 160 5.05 -57.74 10.20
C ALA A 160 5.42 -59.20 9.80
N PRO A 161 6.62 -59.77 10.12
CA PRO A 161 7.94 -59.20 10.50
C PRO A 161 9.15 -59.87 9.79
N LEU A 162 10.39 -59.46 10.18
CA LEU A 162 11.73 -60.09 10.06
C LEU A 162 12.73 -59.07 9.46
N ALA A 163 13.32 -58.24 10.33
CA ALA A 163 14.65 -58.47 10.92
C ALA A 163 15.75 -58.24 9.88
N ASP A 164 16.43 -57.09 9.96
CA ASP A 164 17.86 -57.11 10.30
C ASP A 164 18.38 -55.71 10.67
N GLU A 165 19.29 -55.72 11.63
CA GLU A 165 20.28 -54.74 12.09
C GLU A 165 20.27 -53.29 11.55
N GLY A 166 20.29 -52.31 12.46
CA GLY A 166 20.57 -50.92 12.10
C GLY A 166 20.45 -49.91 13.24
N ASP A 167 21.15 -50.19 14.33
CA ASP A 167 21.33 -49.37 15.52
C ASP A 167 21.80 -47.92 15.21
N GLN A 168 20.96 -46.90 15.48
CA GLN A 168 21.40 -45.53 15.77
C GLN A 168 20.41 -44.79 16.69
N PRO A 169 20.83 -44.33 17.90
CA PRO A 169 19.95 -43.71 18.88
C PRO A 169 19.72 -42.19 18.71
N LYS A 170 18.47 -41.81 18.95
CA LYS A 170 17.94 -40.45 19.15
C LYS A 170 18.77 -39.63 20.15
N LYS A 171 19.25 -38.45 19.74
CA LYS A 171 19.73 -37.37 20.64
C LYS A 171 18.96 -36.09 20.33
N ARG A 172 17.93 -35.77 21.11
CA ARG A 172 17.93 -34.95 22.34
C ARG A 172 17.95 -33.44 22.06
N ARG A 173 16.77 -32.85 22.29
CA ARG A 173 16.46 -31.49 22.76
C ARG A 173 17.69 -30.61 23.06
N GLY A 174 17.96 -29.66 22.18
CA GLY A 174 18.80 -28.49 22.46
C GLY A 174 18.03 -27.49 23.31
N ARG A 175 18.38 -27.43 24.60
CA ARG A 175 17.97 -26.41 25.56
C ARG A 175 18.87 -25.17 25.35
N PRO A 176 18.36 -23.93 25.36
CA PRO A 176 19.21 -22.75 25.27
C PRO A 176 20.10 -22.64 26.52
N ARG A 177 21.41 -22.53 26.32
CA ARG A 177 22.39 -22.19 27.37
C ARG A 177 22.18 -20.73 27.76
N ARG A 178 21.79 -20.52 29.02
CA ARG A 178 22.05 -19.29 29.77
C ARG A 178 23.55 -19.02 29.73
N ILE A 179 23.96 -17.88 29.18
CA ILE A 179 25.31 -17.37 29.39
C ILE A 179 25.25 -16.54 30.67
N ALA A 180 26.11 -16.93 31.60
CA ALA A 180 26.21 -16.39 32.93
C ALA A 180 26.67 -14.94 32.92
N GLU A 181 26.04 -14.15 33.79
CA GLU A 181 26.52 -12.87 34.29
C GLU A 181 27.93 -13.06 34.88
N ALA A 182 28.92 -12.40 34.28
CA ALA A 182 30.20 -12.20 34.91
C ALA A 182 30.14 -10.90 35.71
N SER A 183 29.85 -11.05 37.01
CA SER A 183 30.17 -10.05 38.03
C SER A 183 31.67 -9.78 38.04
N VAL A 184 32.06 -8.57 37.67
CA VAL A 184 33.36 -8.00 38.05
C VAL A 184 33.06 -6.75 38.87
N ALA A 185 33.33 -6.85 40.16
CA ALA A 185 33.24 -5.77 41.12
C ALA A 185 34.44 -4.81 40.97
N PRO A 186 34.33 -3.57 41.47
CA PRO A 186 35.10 -2.41 41.02
C PRO A 186 36.42 -2.27 41.80
N ALA A 187 37.47 -1.84 41.10
CA ALA A 187 38.73 -1.42 41.71
C ALA A 187 38.95 0.08 41.51
N ALA A 188 39.22 0.71 42.65
CA ALA A 188 39.44 2.11 42.93
C ALA A 188 40.28 2.92 41.92
N ALA A 189 39.93 4.21 41.85
CA ALA A 189 40.56 5.32 41.16
C ALA A 189 42.08 5.46 41.41
N PRO A 190 42.75 6.26 40.58
CA PRO A 190 43.09 7.60 41.09
C PRO A 190 42.65 8.73 40.16
N ALA A 191 42.38 9.86 40.80
CA ALA A 191 42.02 11.13 40.21
C ALA A 191 43.17 11.68 39.35
N GLU A 192 42.96 11.74 38.04
CA GLU A 192 43.62 12.73 37.19
C GLU A 192 42.56 13.72 36.71
N ALA A 193 42.75 14.96 37.16
CA ALA A 193 42.05 16.13 36.69
C ALA A 193 42.39 16.35 35.20
N SER A 194 41.69 15.62 34.32
CA SER A 194 41.75 15.84 32.88
C SER A 194 40.85 17.02 32.54
N ALA A 195 41.47 18.02 31.93
CA ALA A 195 40.86 19.25 31.43
C ALA A 195 39.53 18.98 30.68
N PRO A 196 38.57 19.93 30.70
CA PRO A 196 37.37 19.79 29.88
C PRO A 196 37.78 19.51 28.43
N PRO A 197 37.24 18.47 27.76
CA PRO A 197 37.51 18.28 26.35
C PRO A 197 37.08 19.56 25.64
N ALA A 198 38.02 20.16 24.90
CA ALA A 198 37.71 21.26 24.00
C ALA A 198 36.48 20.88 23.18
N PRO A 199 35.55 21.81 22.89
CA PRO A 199 34.36 21.49 22.12
C PRO A 199 34.83 20.88 20.80
N GLU A 200 34.66 19.56 20.66
CA GLU A 200 34.79 18.91 19.37
C GLU A 200 33.83 19.67 18.47
N SER A 201 34.38 20.42 17.52
CA SER A 201 33.66 21.37 16.68
C SER A 201 32.36 20.71 16.22
N ASP A 202 31.20 21.35 16.47
CA ASP A 202 29.87 20.80 16.16
C ASP A 202 29.79 20.24 14.73
N ALA A 203 30.61 20.79 13.82
CA ALA A 203 30.83 20.30 12.46
C ALA A 203 31.27 18.83 12.37
N ALA A 204 32.19 18.38 13.23
CA ALA A 204 32.68 16.99 13.24
C ALA A 204 31.58 16.02 13.71
N GLN A 205 30.81 16.41 14.73
CA GLN A 205 29.69 15.62 15.23
C GLN A 205 28.57 15.52 14.18
N ILE A 206 28.24 16.64 13.52
CA ILE A 206 27.27 16.66 12.42
C ILE A 206 27.73 15.77 11.26
N GLN A 207 29.02 15.80 10.92
CA GLN A 207 29.56 14.95 9.85
C GLN A 207 29.50 13.46 10.21
N GLN A 208 29.74 13.10 11.47
CA GLN A 208 29.62 11.72 11.93
C GLN A 208 28.16 11.22 11.87
N ILE A 209 27.20 12.04 12.32
CA ILE A 209 25.77 11.74 12.22
C ILE A 209 25.36 11.60 10.75
N TRP A 210 25.84 12.49 9.88
CA TRP A 210 25.61 12.44 8.43
C TRP A 210 26.05 11.11 7.82
N GLN A 211 27.21 10.58 8.24
CA GLN A 211 27.70 9.31 7.73
C GLN A 211 26.87 8.11 8.21
N GLN A 212 26.26 8.19 9.39
CA GLN A 212 25.41 7.12 9.93
C GLN A 212 24.00 7.09 9.34
N LEU A 213 23.56 8.18 8.69
CA LEU A 213 22.25 8.24 8.04
C LEU A 213 22.18 7.34 6.79
N HIS A 214 21.05 6.63 6.66
CA HIS A 214 20.69 5.89 5.45
C HIS A 214 20.60 6.84 4.24
N PRO A 215 20.91 6.40 2.99
CA PRO A 215 20.88 7.27 1.81
C PRO A 215 19.57 8.04 1.61
N GLN A 216 18.42 7.43 1.94
CA GLN A 216 17.12 8.11 1.88
C GLN A 216 16.98 9.21 2.95
N GLY A 217 17.50 8.98 4.16
CA GLY A 217 17.51 9.99 5.23
C GLY A 217 18.37 11.20 4.86
N ARG A 218 19.53 10.97 4.23
CA ARG A 218 20.37 12.06 3.70
C ARG A 218 19.62 12.91 2.67
N ARG A 219 18.87 12.26 1.76
CA ARG A 219 18.05 12.98 0.77
C ARG A 219 16.98 13.85 1.43
N ALA A 220 16.26 13.32 2.42
CA ALA A 220 15.24 14.09 3.14
C ALA A 220 15.82 15.32 3.84
N VAL A 221 16.98 15.21 4.49
CA VAL A 221 17.65 16.34 5.13
C VAL A 221 18.09 17.40 4.11
N LEU A 222 18.61 17.01 2.94
CA LEU A 222 18.95 17.98 1.89
C LEU A 222 17.73 18.69 1.33
N SER A 223 16.61 17.98 1.14
CA SER A 223 15.35 18.59 0.69
C SER A 223 14.86 19.63 1.69
N TYR A 224 14.87 19.30 2.99
CA TYR A 224 14.48 20.24 4.04
C TYR A 224 15.36 21.50 4.06
N ILE A 225 16.69 21.34 3.94
CA ILE A 225 17.61 22.50 3.89
C ILE A 225 17.34 23.34 2.63
N ALA A 226 17.08 22.71 1.48
CA ALA A 226 16.76 23.42 0.25
C ALA A 226 15.46 24.24 0.37
N GLU A 227 14.43 23.67 1.00
CA GLU A 227 13.17 24.39 1.27
C GLU A 227 13.38 25.60 2.20
N GLN A 228 14.19 25.44 3.24
CA GLN A 228 14.51 26.52 4.18
C GLN A 228 15.34 27.65 3.55
N LEU A 229 16.16 27.35 2.54
CA LEU A 229 16.96 28.36 1.83
C LEU A 229 16.16 29.10 0.74
N VAL A 230 15.07 28.50 0.25
CA VAL A 230 14.21 29.09 -0.79
C VAL A 230 13.06 29.90 -0.20
N ALA A 231 12.74 29.73 1.08
CA ALA A 231 11.78 30.58 1.76
C ALA A 231 12.27 32.05 1.73
N PRO A 232 11.52 32.98 1.09
CA PRO A 232 11.87 34.39 1.11
C PRO A 232 11.84 34.86 2.57
N GLN A 233 12.91 35.51 3.02
CA GLN A 233 12.93 36.24 4.29
C GLN A 233 11.89 37.36 4.18
N VAL A 234 10.69 37.10 4.68
CA VAL A 234 9.61 38.09 4.83
C VAL A 234 9.75 38.78 6.17
#